data_AF-A0AAW8FSU0-F1
#
_entry.id   AF-A0AAW8FSU0-F1
#
_cell.length_a   1.000
_cell.length_b   1.000
_cell.length_c   1.000
_cell.angle_alpha   90.00
_cell.angle_beta   90.00
_cell.angle_gamma   90.00
#
_symmetry.space_group_name_H-M   'P 1'
#
loop_
_entity.id
_entity.type
_entity.pdbx_description
1 polymer ?
#
loop_
_entity_poly.entity_id
_entity_poly.type
_entity_poly.pdbx_seq_one_letter_code
_entity_poly.pdbx_strand_id
1 'polypeptide(L)'
;MSAAETAWTARWDGVSEERFDVLYAWPVEDLPGGRVRVPTQETRIGKPAAAPAQERPTPMLSGHRAWLGGLIRAASGKLDA
;
A
#
# COMPACT_ATOMS: atom_id res chain seq x y z
N MET A 1 -10.85 19.77 -9.15
CA MET A 1 -9.98 18.66 -8.77
C MET A 1 -10.84 17.70 -7.97
N SER A 2 -10.96 16.45 -8.39
CA SER A 2 -11.69 15.43 -7.64
C SER A 2 -10.70 14.59 -6.84
N ALA A 3 -11.16 14.06 -5.70
CA ALA A 3 -10.37 13.21 -4.84
C ALA A 3 -11.24 12.04 -4.37
N ALA A 4 -10.64 10.86 -4.29
CA ALA A 4 -11.22 9.68 -3.68
C ALA A 4 -10.23 9.12 -2.66
N GLU A 5 -10.75 8.49 -1.61
CA GLU A 5 -9.93 7.80 -0.62
C GLU A 5 -10.57 6.46 -0.29
N THR A 6 -9.74 5.43 -0.21
CA THR A 6 -10.11 4.17 0.41
C THR A 6 -9.06 3.78 1.43
N ALA A 7 -9.51 3.27 2.57
CA ALA A 7 -8.64 2.75 3.60
C ALA A 7 -9.30 1.55 4.28
N TRP A 8 -8.47 0.64 4.76
CA TRP A 8 -8.93 -0.50 5.53
C TRP A 8 -7.95 -0.85 6.63
N THR A 9 -8.46 -1.55 7.63
CA THR A 9 -7.65 -2.16 8.68
C THR A 9 -7.66 -3.66 8.53
N ALA A 10 -6.55 -4.28 8.92
CA ALA A 10 -6.43 -5.72 9.04
C ALA A 10 -5.78 -6.07 10.38
N ARG A 11 -6.27 -7.12 11.02
CA ARG A 11 -5.76 -7.62 12.29
C ARG A 11 -5.43 -9.10 12.16
N TRP A 12 -4.30 -9.50 12.70
CA TRP A 12 -3.91 -10.89 12.90
C TRP A 12 -3.87 -11.20 14.41
N ASP A 13 -4.77 -12.07 14.85
CA ASP A 13 -4.97 -12.45 16.26
C ASP A 13 -4.06 -13.62 16.70
N GLY A 14 -2.76 -13.52 16.42
CA GLY A 14 -1.76 -14.46 16.95
C GLY A 14 -1.55 -14.33 18.46
N VAL A 15 -0.71 -15.19 19.05
CA VAL A 15 -0.21 -14.96 20.43
C VAL A 15 0.50 -13.59 20.50
N SER A 16 0.68 -13.00 21.69
CA SER A 16 1.12 -11.60 21.84
C SER A 16 2.33 -11.18 20.98
N GLU A 17 3.26 -12.10 20.70
CA GLU A 17 4.44 -11.85 19.87
C GLU A 17 4.17 -11.84 18.36
N GLU A 18 3.10 -12.51 17.95
CA GLU A 18 2.66 -12.68 16.56
C GLU A 18 1.52 -11.71 16.20
N ARG A 19 0.94 -11.02 17.20
CA ARG A 19 -0.11 -10.04 16.98
C ARG A 19 0.40 -8.92 16.08
N PHE A 20 -0.42 -8.59 15.08
CA PHE A 20 -0.08 -7.60 14.09
C PHE A 20 -1.34 -6.89 13.57
N ASP A 21 -1.30 -5.57 13.58
CA ASP A 21 -2.37 -4.68 13.12
C ASP A 21 -1.85 -3.79 12.00
N VAL A 22 -2.70 -3.56 11.00
CA VAL A 22 -2.40 -2.71 9.84
C VAL A 22 -3.52 -1.71 9.62
N LEU A 23 -3.14 -0.49 9.28
CA LEU A 23 -3.99 0.47 8.57
C LEU A 23 -3.37 0.73 7.21
N TYR A 24 -4.11 0.50 6.14
CA TYR A 24 -3.64 0.73 4.78
C TYR A 24 -4.57 1.70 4.05
N ALA A 25 -4.00 2.78 3.52
CA ALA A 25 -4.72 3.90 2.92
C ALA A 25 -4.23 4.23 1.51
N TRP A 26 -5.18 4.54 0.64
CA TRP A 26 -5.01 4.83 -0.78
C TRP A 26 -5.81 6.09 -1.15
N PRO A 27 -5.24 7.28 -0.95
CA PRO A 27 -5.74 8.48 -1.59
C PRO A 27 -5.54 8.41 -3.11
N VAL A 28 -6.47 8.97 -3.87
CA VAL A 28 -6.39 9.11 -5.32
C VAL A 28 -6.82 10.53 -5.67
N GLU A 29 -5.96 11.26 -6.39
CA GLU A 29 -6.24 12.64 -6.79
C GLU A 29 -5.98 12.86 -8.28
N ASP A 30 -6.89 13.61 -8.92
CA ASP A 30 -6.68 14.13 -10.27
C ASP A 30 -5.66 15.27 -10.25
N LEU A 31 -4.69 15.22 -11.16
CA LEU A 31 -3.69 16.27 -11.38
C LEU A 31 -3.88 16.93 -12.76
N PRO A 32 -3.46 18.21 -12.91
CA PRO A 32 -3.47 18.87 -14.21
C PRO A 32 -2.73 18.10 -15.30
N GLY A 33 -3.24 18.21 -16.52
CA GLY A 33 -2.71 17.52 -17.70
C GLY A 33 -3.19 16.07 -17.82
N GLY A 34 -4.37 15.74 -17.28
CA GLY A 34 -4.95 14.38 -17.38
C GLY A 34 -4.15 13.31 -16.64
N ARG A 35 -3.45 13.69 -15.56
CA ARG A 35 -2.65 12.78 -14.74
C ARG A 35 -3.44 12.41 -13.49
N VAL A 36 -3.13 11.24 -12.94
CA VAL A 36 -3.68 10.78 -11.66
C VAL A 36 -2.52 10.46 -10.74
N ARG A 37 -2.60 10.87 -9.48
CA ARG A 37 -1.64 10.48 -8.43
C ARG A 37 -2.30 9.49 -7.49
N VAL A 38 -1.59 8.39 -7.23
CA VAL A 38 -2.04 7.29 -6.37
C VAL A 38 -0.99 7.03 -5.28
N PRO A 39 -0.95 7.83 -4.20
CA PRO A 39 -0.17 7.49 -3.02
C PRO A 39 -0.70 6.22 -2.33
N THR A 40 0.20 5.47 -1.69
CA THR A 40 -0.14 4.35 -0.81
C THR A 40 0.59 4.53 0.52
N GLN A 41 -0.11 4.38 1.64
CA GLN A 41 0.48 4.51 2.97
C GLN A 41 0.00 3.41 3.88
N GLU A 42 0.95 2.71 4.51
CA GLU A 42 0.66 1.63 5.44
C GLU A 42 1.32 1.89 6.79
N THR A 43 0.52 1.86 7.85
CA THR A 43 1.01 1.84 9.23
C THR A 43 0.84 0.43 9.78
N ARG A 44 1.89 -0.08 10.42
CA ARG A 44 1.94 -1.42 11.01
C ARG A 44 2.31 -1.34 12.48
N ILE A 45 1.57 -2.04 13.32
CA ILE A 45 1.83 -2.15 14.76
C ILE A 45 1.94 -3.64 15.13
N GLY A 46 2.99 -3.99 15.86
CA GLY A 46 3.26 -5.37 16.29
C GLY A 46 4.75 -5.71 16.18
N LYS A 47 5.20 -6.67 17.00
CA LYS A 47 6.60 -7.16 16.95
C LYS A 47 7.03 -7.66 15.56
N PRO A 48 6.17 -8.32 14.77
CA PRO A 48 6.53 -8.75 13.41
C PRO A 48 6.88 -7.59 12.46
N ALA A 49 6.46 -6.35 12.76
CA ALA A 49 6.76 -5.18 11.92
C ALA A 49 8.20 -4.67 12.08
N ALA A 50 8.85 -4.95 13.21
CA ALA A 50 10.10 -4.29 13.60
C ALA A 50 11.29 -4.67 12.72
N ALA A 51 11.52 -5.97 12.49
CA ALA A 51 12.65 -6.42 11.68
C ALA A 51 12.50 -6.02 10.19
N PRO A 52 11.34 -6.22 9.52
CA PRO A 52 11.16 -5.77 8.13
C PRO A 52 11.26 -4.26 7.92
N ALA A 53 11.06 -3.46 8.98
CA ALA A 53 11.22 -2.00 8.90
C ALA A 53 12.70 -1.56 8.81
N GLN A 54 13.65 -2.40 9.21
CA GLN A 54 15.08 -2.09 9.16
C GLN A 54 15.76 -2.49 7.84
N GLU A 55 15.11 -3.34 7.05
CA GLU A 55 15.62 -3.80 5.75
C GLU A 55 15.68 -2.66 4.72
N ARG A 56 16.66 -2.70 3.81
CA ARG A 56 16.83 -1.70 2.74
C ARG A 56 17.10 -2.39 1.39
N PRO A 57 16.19 -2.26 0.39
CA PRO A 57 14.86 -1.63 0.49
C PRO A 57 13.95 -2.41 1.45
N THR A 58 12.98 -1.76 2.09
CA THR A 58 12.03 -2.49 2.92
C THR A 58 11.18 -3.41 2.04
N PRO A 59 10.82 -4.63 2.50
CA PRO A 59 9.91 -5.51 1.78
C PRO A 59 8.58 -4.82 1.45
N MET A 60 8.09 -3.97 2.37
CA MET A 60 6.83 -3.26 2.20
C MET A 60 6.88 -2.22 1.09
N LEU A 61 7.97 -1.45 0.99
CA LEU A 61 8.17 -0.52 -0.12
C LEU A 61 8.20 -1.25 -1.47
N SER A 62 8.88 -2.40 -1.51
CA SER A 62 8.97 -3.22 -2.73
C SER A 62 7.60 -3.79 -3.13
N GLY A 63 6.83 -4.28 -2.15
CA GLY A 63 5.47 -4.80 -2.35
C GLY A 63 4.49 -3.73 -2.83
N HIS A 64 4.46 -2.56 -2.19
CA HIS A 64 3.59 -1.45 -2.61
C HIS A 64 3.93 -0.97 -4.03
N ARG A 65 5.22 -0.90 -4.38
CA ARG A 65 5.64 -0.55 -5.75
C ARG A 65 5.18 -1.58 -6.78
N ALA A 66 5.27 -2.87 -6.46
CA ALA A 66 4.76 -3.92 -7.34
C ALA A 66 3.23 -3.82 -7.52
N TRP A 67 2.50 -3.56 -6.44
CA TRP A 67 1.04 -3.35 -6.49
C TRP A 67 0.68 -2.13 -7.35
N LEU A 68 1.30 -0.97 -7.12
CA LEU A 68 1.10 0.22 -7.95
C LEU A 68 1.38 -0.04 -9.43
N GLY A 69 2.47 -0.77 -9.73
CA GLY A 69 2.78 -1.17 -11.11
C GLY A 69 1.69 -2.05 -11.72
N GLY A 70 1.15 -3.00 -10.96
CA GLY A 70 0.02 -3.84 -11.38
C GLY A 70 -1.26 -3.04 -11.61
N LEU A 71 -1.61 -2.13 -10.68
CA LEU A 71 -2.77 -1.25 -10.79
C LEU A 71 -2.71 -0.38 -12.05
N ILE A 72 -1.54 0.21 -12.33
CA ILE A 72 -1.35 1.04 -13.53
C ILE A 72 -1.50 0.20 -14.80
N ARG A 73 -0.95 -1.02 -14.84
CA ARG A 73 -1.15 -1.94 -15.97
C ARG A 73 -2.63 -2.31 -16.14
N ALA A 74 -3.34 -2.60 -15.06
CA ALA A 74 -4.76 -2.92 -15.08
C ALA A 74 -5.59 -1.75 -15.64
N ALA A 75 -5.40 -0.56 -15.08
CA ALA A 75 -6.14 0.64 -15.48
C ALA A 75 -5.83 1.09 -16.91
N SER A 76 -4.62 0.79 -17.42
CA SER A 76 -4.23 1.09 -18.80
C SER A 76 -4.58 -0.01 -19.82
N GLY A 77 -5.23 -1.10 -19.40
CA GLY A 77 -5.59 -2.22 -20.28
C GLY A 77 -4.39 -3.08 -20.73
N LYS A 78 -3.30 -3.07 -19.98
CA LYS A 78 -2.03 -3.77 -20.28
C LYS A 78 -1.74 -4.89 -19.27
N LEU A 79 -2.77 -5.54 -18.74
CA LEU A 79 -2.60 -6.56 -17.70
C LEU A 79 -1.86 -7.80 -18.22
N ASP A 80 -2.08 -8.14 -19.49
CA ASP A 80 -1.59 -9.35 -20.17
C ASP A 80 -0.46 -9.08 -21.18
N ALA A 81 0.10 -7.86 -21.19
CA ALA A 81 1.15 -7.42 -22.11
C ALA A 81 2.56 -7.57 -21.54
#